data_AF-A0AAW5UGD7-F1
#
_entry.id   AF-A0AAW5UGD7-F1
#
_cell.length_a   1.000
_cell.length_b   1.000
_cell.length_c   1.000
_cell.angle_alpha   90.00
_cell.angle_beta   90.00
_cell.angle_gamma   90.00
#
_symmetry.space_group_name_H-M   'P 1'
#
loop_
_entity.id
_entity.type
_entity.pdbx_description
1 polymer ?
#
loop_
_entity_poly.entity_id
_entity_poly.type
_entity_poly.pdbx_seq_one_letter_code
_entity_poly.pdbx_strand_id
1 'polypeptide(L)'
;MKYQLLPFRFARFNEEEYLLSNDVGEYIFLKNDDFHKFVKGELDPTSDLFYDIESKQIATTDNVEDVVKMLATKFRTKKSILEDFTSLHMVVPTLRCNSSCIYCQVKRHESTDHSADMTKKTAKNIVKTIFMSPSPCIKIEFQGGDPSTDFEMVKYIIEEAEWQNLFKKRELEFVICTNLTLLNEKMVKYLKKHN
;
A
#
# COMPACT_ATOMS: atom_id res chain seq x y z
N MET A 1 -24.13 -28.72 17.53
CA MET A 1 -23.11 -28.88 16.47
C MET A 1 -21.81 -29.28 17.14
N LYS A 2 -20.96 -30.08 16.48
CA LYS A 2 -19.69 -30.58 17.07
C LYS A 2 -18.60 -29.50 17.21
N TYR A 3 -18.78 -28.37 16.54
CA TYR A 3 -17.93 -27.19 16.56
C TYR A 3 -18.81 -25.95 16.33
N GLN A 4 -18.24 -24.77 16.54
CA GLN A 4 -18.88 -23.48 16.27
C GLN A 4 -18.24 -22.82 15.07
N LEU A 5 -19.08 -22.25 14.19
CA LEU A 5 -18.62 -21.46 13.05
C LEU A 5 -18.26 -20.06 13.53
N LEU A 6 -17.11 -19.56 13.09
CA LEU A 6 -16.67 -18.18 13.31
C LEU A 6 -17.04 -17.33 12.09
N PRO A 7 -16.91 -15.99 12.14
CA PRO A 7 -17.21 -15.15 10.99
C PRO A 7 -16.29 -15.47 9.79
N PHE A 8 -16.87 -15.99 8.71
CA PHE A 8 -16.19 -16.19 7.43
C PHE A 8 -17.09 -15.79 6.26
N ARG A 9 -16.48 -15.47 5.12
CA ARG A 9 -17.13 -15.31 3.82
C ARG A 9 -16.76 -16.51 2.96
N PHE A 10 -17.65 -16.87 2.05
CA PHE A 10 -17.38 -17.93 1.08
C PHE A 10 -17.89 -17.56 -0.31
N ALA A 11 -17.23 -18.07 -1.33
CA ALA A 11 -17.65 -17.97 -2.72
C ALA A 11 -17.32 -19.27 -3.44
N ARG A 12 -18.16 -19.69 -4.39
CA ARG A 12 -17.80 -20.78 -5.29
C ARG A 12 -16.62 -20.33 -6.15
N PHE A 13 -15.52 -21.08 -6.11
CA PHE A 13 -14.30 -20.73 -6.84
C PHE A 13 -14.27 -21.35 -8.24
N ASN A 14 -14.68 -22.62 -8.34
CA ASN A 14 -14.82 -23.36 -9.59
C ASN A 14 -15.95 -24.40 -9.45
N GLU A 15 -16.03 -25.38 -10.35
CA GLU A 15 -17.07 -26.41 -10.32
C GLU A 15 -16.93 -27.39 -9.15
N GLU A 16 -15.74 -27.51 -8.56
CA GLU A 16 -15.39 -28.51 -7.55
C GLU A 16 -15.23 -27.93 -6.14
N GLU A 17 -14.99 -26.63 -6.01
CA GLU A 17 -14.50 -26.02 -4.77
C GLU A 17 -15.16 -24.68 -4.39
N TYR A 18 -15.20 -24.45 -3.08
CA TYR A 18 -15.50 -23.17 -2.45
C TYR A 18 -14.25 -22.55 -1.83
N LEU A 19 -14.03 -21.26 -2.07
CA LEU A 19 -13.08 -20.44 -1.33
C LEU A 19 -13.75 -19.90 -0.08
N LEU A 20 -13.16 -20.15 1.08
CA LEU A 20 -13.53 -19.56 2.36
C LEU A 20 -12.44 -18.56 2.76
N SER A 21 -12.85 -17.44 3.34
CA SER A 21 -11.94 -16.42 3.88
C SER A 21 -12.52 -15.76 5.12
N ASN A 22 -11.67 -15.20 5.98
CA ASN A 22 -12.13 -14.43 7.15
C ASN A 22 -11.59 -12.99 7.14
N ASP A 23 -11.98 -12.18 8.13
CA ASP A 23 -11.62 -10.77 8.20
C ASP A 23 -10.12 -10.52 8.47
N VAL A 24 -9.40 -11.53 8.95
CA VAL A 24 -7.95 -11.45 9.20
C VAL A 24 -7.13 -11.88 7.99
N GLY A 25 -7.76 -12.37 6.92
CA GLY A 25 -7.10 -12.73 5.66
C GLY A 25 -6.60 -14.17 5.60
N GLU A 26 -7.02 -15.02 6.54
CA GLU A 26 -6.87 -16.47 6.36
C GLU A 26 -7.83 -16.93 5.27
N TYR A 27 -7.45 -17.99 4.55
CA TYR A 27 -8.28 -18.60 3.52
C TYR A 27 -8.02 -20.10 3.39
N ILE A 28 -9.03 -20.81 2.88
CA ILE A 28 -8.95 -22.25 2.55
C ILE A 28 -9.89 -22.57 1.40
N PHE A 29 -9.51 -23.53 0.57
CA PHE A 29 -10.37 -24.11 -0.46
C PHE A 29 -10.93 -25.43 0.06
N LEU A 30 -12.25 -25.60 -0.03
CA LEU A 30 -12.93 -26.83 0.34
C LEU A 30 -13.62 -27.40 -0.89
N LYS A 31 -13.53 -28.71 -1.10
CA LYS A 31 -14.38 -29.41 -2.08
C LYS A 31 -15.85 -29.19 -1.73
N ASN A 32 -16.73 -29.20 -2.74
CA ASN A 32 -18.16 -28.96 -2.56
C ASN A 32 -18.78 -29.79 -1.44
N ASP A 33 -18.51 -31.10 -1.42
CA ASP A 33 -19.05 -32.00 -0.41
C ASP A 33 -18.55 -31.67 1.00
N ASP A 34 -17.27 -31.32 1.13
CA ASP A 34 -16.66 -30.98 2.40
C ASP A 34 -17.14 -29.62 2.91
N PHE A 35 -17.32 -28.64 2.01
CA PHE A 35 -17.96 -27.37 2.33
C PHE A 35 -19.39 -27.59 2.86
N HIS A 36 -20.19 -28.42 2.19
CA HIS A 36 -21.56 -28.71 2.62
C HIS A 36 -21.62 -29.43 3.96
N LYS A 37 -20.75 -30.41 4.20
CA LYS A 37 -20.61 -31.05 5.53
C LYS A 37 -20.18 -30.03 6.58
N PHE A 38 -19.22 -29.17 6.24
CA PHE A 38 -18.68 -28.16 7.13
C PHE A 38 -19.75 -27.15 7.60
N VAL A 39 -20.52 -26.56 6.69
CA VAL A 39 -21.53 -25.55 7.08
C VAL A 39 -22.74 -26.15 7.80
N LYS A 40 -23.00 -27.45 7.62
CA LYS A 40 -24.07 -28.18 8.34
C LYS A 40 -23.66 -28.67 9.73
N GLY A 41 -22.39 -28.55 10.11
CA GLY A 41 -21.89 -29.08 11.39
C GLY A 41 -21.65 -30.59 11.37
N GLU A 42 -21.51 -31.20 10.20
CA GLU A 42 -21.40 -32.64 9.96
C GLU A 42 -19.94 -33.09 9.73
N LEU A 43 -19.00 -32.15 9.53
CA LEU A 43 -17.58 -32.47 9.37
C LEU A 43 -17.01 -33.08 10.67
N ASP A 44 -16.09 -34.02 10.53
CA ASP A 44 -15.47 -34.66 11.69
C ASP A 44 -14.44 -33.71 12.36
N PRO A 45 -14.63 -33.30 13.64
CA PRO A 45 -13.71 -32.37 14.30
C PRO A 45 -12.31 -32.95 14.56
N THR A 46 -12.14 -34.27 14.39
CA THR A 46 -10.85 -34.94 14.53
C THR A 46 -10.15 -35.20 13.19
N SER A 47 -10.73 -34.72 12.09
CA SER A 47 -10.12 -34.85 10.75
C SER A 47 -9.06 -33.77 10.50
N ASP A 48 -8.04 -34.11 9.72
CA ASP A 48 -7.01 -33.16 9.28
C ASP A 48 -7.61 -31.91 8.63
N LEU A 49 -8.66 -32.09 7.82
CA LEU A 49 -9.36 -30.99 7.17
C LEU A 49 -10.01 -30.04 8.19
N PHE A 50 -10.58 -30.57 9.28
CA PHE A 50 -11.13 -29.72 10.33
C PHE A 50 -10.03 -28.96 11.07
N TYR A 51 -8.89 -29.61 11.36
CA TYR A 51 -7.74 -28.94 11.95
C TYR A 51 -7.21 -27.81 11.08
N ASP A 52 -7.20 -27.97 9.75
CA ASP A 52 -6.86 -26.89 8.82
C ASP A 52 -7.83 -25.71 8.90
N ILE A 53 -9.14 -25.97 9.00
CA ILE A 53 -10.18 -24.94 9.15
C ILE A 53 -10.06 -24.22 10.52
N GLU A 54 -9.79 -24.98 11.58
CA GLU A 54 -9.65 -24.47 12.95
C GLU A 54 -8.38 -23.63 13.12
N SER A 55 -7.25 -24.07 12.54
CA SER A 55 -5.99 -23.31 12.53
C SER A 55 -6.11 -21.93 11.87
N LYS A 56 -7.11 -21.78 10.99
CA LYS A 56 -7.47 -20.53 10.29
C LYS A 56 -8.56 -19.73 10.99
N GLN A 57 -9.05 -20.19 12.14
CA GLN A 57 -10.13 -19.57 12.92
C GLN A 57 -11.39 -19.31 12.07
N ILE A 58 -11.74 -20.27 11.21
CA ILE A 58 -13.01 -20.29 10.47
C ILE A 58 -14.07 -21.09 11.25
N ALA A 59 -13.64 -22.06 12.05
CA ALA A 59 -14.43 -22.73 13.07
C ALA A 59 -13.57 -22.99 14.31
N THR A 60 -14.19 -23.41 15.40
CA THR A 60 -13.50 -23.78 16.63
C THR A 60 -14.27 -24.81 17.44
N THR A 61 -13.54 -25.67 18.13
CA THR A 61 -14.04 -26.52 19.22
C THR A 61 -13.78 -25.93 20.62
N ASP A 62 -12.98 -24.85 20.69
CA ASP A 62 -12.63 -24.13 21.91
C ASP A 62 -13.69 -23.11 22.35
N ASN A 63 -13.38 -22.37 23.43
CA ASN A 63 -14.15 -21.21 23.85
C ASN A 63 -14.11 -20.11 22.78
N VAL A 64 -15.27 -19.81 22.21
CA VAL A 64 -15.44 -18.78 21.17
C VAL A 64 -14.90 -17.41 21.59
N GLU A 65 -15.04 -17.02 22.85
CA GLU A 65 -14.59 -15.71 23.32
C GLU A 65 -13.08 -15.53 23.16
N ASP A 66 -12.30 -16.58 23.45
CA ASP A 66 -10.85 -16.56 23.35
C ASP A 66 -10.39 -16.53 21.89
N VAL A 67 -11.04 -17.30 21.02
CA VAL A 67 -10.73 -17.29 19.58
C VAL A 67 -11.12 -15.96 18.93
N VAL A 68 -12.23 -15.35 19.34
CA VAL A 68 -12.63 -14.01 18.88
C VAL A 68 -11.62 -12.96 19.33
N LYS A 69 -11.08 -13.03 20.55
CA LYS A 69 -10.00 -12.14 21.01
C LYS A 69 -8.73 -12.31 20.16
N MET A 70 -8.38 -13.54 19.79
CA MET A 70 -7.25 -13.81 18.90
C MET A 70 -7.47 -13.25 17.50
N LEU A 71 -8.65 -13.45 16.91
CA LEU A 71 -9.06 -12.84 15.63
C LEU A 71 -8.98 -11.31 15.69
N ALA A 72 -9.47 -10.70 16.77
CA ALA A 72 -9.40 -9.25 16.97
C ALA A 72 -7.95 -8.74 17.02
N THR A 73 -7.03 -9.49 17.65
CA THR A 73 -5.61 -9.15 17.66
C THR A 73 -4.98 -9.27 16.27
N LYS A 74 -5.19 -10.38 15.56
CA LYS A 74 -4.74 -10.54 14.16
C LYS A 74 -5.27 -9.40 13.28
N PHE A 75 -6.54 -9.03 13.45
CA PHE A 75 -7.17 -7.95 12.69
C PHE A 75 -6.49 -6.60 12.97
N ARG A 76 -6.30 -6.24 14.25
CA ARG A 76 -5.62 -5.00 14.64
C ARG A 76 -4.20 -4.95 14.08
N THR A 77 -3.42 -6.01 14.20
CA THR A 77 -2.06 -6.07 13.64
C THR A 77 -2.07 -5.88 12.13
N LYS A 78 -2.96 -6.55 11.40
CA LYS A 78 -3.10 -6.36 9.94
C LYS A 78 -3.48 -4.93 9.56
N LYS A 79 -4.24 -4.25 10.41
CA LYS A 79 -4.72 -2.87 10.20
C LYS A 79 -3.82 -1.82 10.84
N SER A 80 -2.68 -2.17 11.43
CA SER A 80 -1.77 -1.21 12.06
C SER A 80 -1.28 -0.13 11.11
N ILE A 81 -1.22 -0.43 9.80
CA ILE A 81 -0.93 0.56 8.75
C ILE A 81 -1.87 1.78 8.75
N LEU A 82 -3.08 1.65 9.31
CA LEU A 82 -4.04 2.75 9.43
C LEU A 82 -3.67 3.72 10.56
N GLU A 83 -2.81 3.32 11.50
CA GLU A 83 -2.32 4.21 12.57
C GLU A 83 -1.40 5.30 12.00
N ASP A 84 -0.60 4.94 10.98
CA ASP A 84 0.34 5.84 10.34
C ASP A 84 -0.28 6.73 9.26
N PHE A 85 -1.53 6.47 8.84
CA PHE A 85 -2.22 7.16 7.73
C PHE A 85 -1.34 7.22 6.46
N THR A 86 -1.36 8.35 5.73
CA THR A 86 -0.66 8.51 4.47
C THR A 86 0.84 8.65 4.69
N SER A 87 1.61 7.61 4.35
CA SER A 87 3.08 7.65 4.36
C SER A 87 3.68 7.98 2.98
N LEU A 88 3.03 7.55 1.90
CA LEU A 88 3.46 7.82 0.51
C LEU A 88 2.77 9.06 -0.05
N HIS A 89 3.57 10.01 -0.52
CA HIS A 89 3.12 11.25 -1.15
C HIS A 89 3.72 11.38 -2.55
N MET A 90 2.89 11.16 -3.57
CA MET A 90 3.28 11.37 -4.97
C MET A 90 3.15 12.86 -5.33
N VAL A 91 4.23 13.43 -5.86
CA VAL A 91 4.32 14.85 -6.23
C VAL A 91 4.67 14.96 -7.71
N VAL A 92 3.89 15.76 -8.45
CA VAL A 92 4.09 16.00 -9.88
C VAL A 92 4.66 17.40 -10.08
N PRO A 93 6.00 17.58 -10.08
CA PRO A 93 6.62 18.90 -10.26
C PRO A 93 6.37 19.47 -11.66
N THR A 94 6.18 18.62 -12.67
CA THR A 94 5.93 19.02 -14.06
C THR A 94 5.26 17.91 -14.86
N LEU A 95 4.50 18.29 -15.91
CA LEU A 95 4.01 17.37 -16.94
C LEU A 95 4.91 17.31 -18.18
N ARG A 96 6.01 18.06 -18.21
CA ARG A 96 6.98 18.04 -19.31
C ARG A 96 7.67 16.68 -19.37
N CYS A 97 7.82 16.14 -20.58
CA CYS A 97 8.56 14.91 -20.84
C CYS A 97 9.25 15.01 -22.21
N ASN A 98 10.45 14.45 -22.34
CA ASN A 98 11.18 14.37 -23.61
C ASN A 98 10.92 13.06 -24.38
N SER A 99 10.03 12.21 -23.87
CA SER A 99 9.62 10.94 -24.47
C SER A 99 8.12 10.90 -24.76
N SER A 100 7.71 10.02 -25.67
CA SER A 100 6.32 9.86 -26.13
C SER A 100 5.86 8.40 -26.05
N CYS A 101 5.97 7.78 -24.88
CA CYS A 101 5.67 6.36 -24.72
C CYS A 101 4.21 6.06 -25.06
N ILE A 102 3.96 5.05 -25.93
CA ILE A 102 2.61 4.69 -26.41
C ILE A 102 1.66 4.22 -25.31
N TYR A 103 2.22 3.76 -24.18
CA TYR A 103 1.50 3.26 -23.01
C TYR A 103 1.40 4.30 -21.89
N CYS A 104 1.84 5.54 -22.12
CA CYS A 104 1.82 6.57 -21.09
C CYS A 104 0.38 6.99 -20.75
N GLN A 105 -0.01 6.79 -19.49
CA GLN A 105 -1.32 7.22 -18.97
C GLN A 105 -1.38 8.71 -18.64
N VAL A 106 -0.24 9.39 -18.62
CA VAL A 106 -0.12 10.81 -18.28
C VAL A 106 -0.22 11.65 -19.56
N LYS A 107 -1.00 12.73 -19.52
CA LYS A 107 -1.00 13.74 -20.60
C LYS A 107 0.33 14.50 -20.56
N ARG A 108 1.31 14.04 -21.34
CA ARG A 108 2.61 14.69 -21.46
C ARG A 108 2.46 16.07 -22.10
N HIS A 109 3.28 17.00 -21.64
CA HIS A 109 3.56 18.26 -22.31
C HIS A 109 4.94 18.19 -22.97
N GLU A 110 5.14 18.98 -24.03
CA GLU A 110 6.46 19.09 -24.67
C GLU A 110 7.48 19.68 -23.69
N SER A 111 8.77 19.35 -23.87
CA SER A 111 9.82 19.76 -22.93
C SER A 111 10.03 21.27 -22.82
N THR A 112 9.51 22.04 -23.78
CA THR A 112 9.53 23.51 -23.82
C THR A 112 8.27 24.16 -23.26
N ASP A 113 7.23 23.38 -22.94
CA ASP A 113 5.94 23.89 -22.46
C ASP A 113 5.89 23.94 -20.93
N HIS A 114 6.20 25.11 -20.38
CA HIS A 114 6.22 25.37 -18.95
C HIS A 114 4.82 25.65 -18.34
N SER A 115 3.73 25.54 -19.12
CA SER A 115 2.38 25.86 -18.64
C SER A 115 1.89 24.94 -17.51
N ALA A 116 2.49 23.75 -17.38
CA ALA A 116 2.18 22.74 -16.38
C ALA A 116 3.30 22.53 -15.35
N ASP A 117 4.23 23.48 -15.21
CA ASP A 117 5.27 23.43 -14.17
C ASP A 117 4.73 23.93 -12.83
N MET A 118 5.14 23.26 -11.76
CA MET A 118 4.76 23.62 -10.40
C MET A 118 5.44 24.92 -9.98
N THR A 119 4.71 25.82 -9.33
CA THR A 119 5.32 27.01 -8.72
C THR A 119 5.97 26.68 -7.37
N LYS A 120 7.04 27.39 -6.99
CA LYS A 120 7.65 27.25 -5.65
C LYS A 120 6.66 27.46 -4.51
N LYS A 121 5.70 28.39 -4.68
CA LYS A 121 4.62 28.63 -3.70
C LYS A 121 3.76 27.38 -3.51
N THR A 122 3.39 26.71 -4.60
CA THR A 122 2.65 25.45 -4.57
C THR A 122 3.47 24.33 -3.94
N ALA A 123 4.72 24.16 -4.35
CA ALA A 123 5.65 23.17 -3.79
C ALA A 123 5.78 23.31 -2.27
N LYS A 124 5.98 24.53 -1.77
CA LYS A 124 6.06 24.81 -0.33
C LYS A 124 4.78 24.43 0.42
N ASN A 125 3.62 24.72 -0.17
CA ASN A 125 2.34 24.33 0.42
C ASN A 125 2.14 22.81 0.41
N ILE A 126 2.55 22.12 -0.65
CA ILE A 126 2.53 20.65 -0.74
C ILE A 126 3.37 20.04 0.37
N VAL A 127 4.63 20.48 0.52
CA VAL A 127 5.51 20.00 1.60
C VAL A 127 4.87 20.24 2.96
N LYS A 128 4.29 21.43 3.20
CA LYS A 128 3.56 21.71 4.46
C LYS A 128 2.41 20.72 4.69
N THR A 129 1.64 20.39 3.65
CA THR A 129 0.55 19.41 3.72
C THR A 129 1.06 17.99 3.97
N ILE A 130 2.17 17.58 3.35
CA ILE A 130 2.81 16.27 3.57
C ILE A 130 3.14 16.10 5.06
N PHE A 131 3.75 17.12 5.68
CA PHE A 131 4.09 17.11 7.12
C PHE A 131 2.89 17.28 8.07
N MET A 132 1.66 17.39 7.56
CA MET A 132 0.45 17.23 8.38
C MET A 132 0.10 15.75 8.59
N SER A 133 0.67 14.82 7.81
CA SER A 133 0.50 13.40 8.04
C SER A 133 1.02 13.02 9.44
N PRO A 134 0.29 12.17 10.19
CA PRO A 134 0.76 11.67 11.48
C PRO A 134 1.91 10.67 11.32
N SER A 135 2.10 10.11 10.11
CA SER A 135 3.04 9.03 9.83
C SER A 135 4.45 9.31 10.37
N PRO A 136 5.09 8.33 11.04
CA PRO A 136 6.50 8.44 11.40
C PRO A 136 7.42 8.38 10.18
N CYS A 137 6.94 7.81 9.06
CA CYS A 137 7.66 7.65 7.81
C CYS A 137 6.98 8.43 6.69
N ILE A 138 7.73 9.31 6.03
CA ILE A 138 7.26 10.10 4.89
C ILE A 138 8.11 9.72 3.68
N LYS A 139 7.45 9.18 2.66
CA LYS A 139 8.05 8.91 1.35
C LYS A 139 7.50 9.91 0.34
N ILE A 140 8.38 10.69 -0.28
CA ILE A 140 8.02 11.64 -1.34
C ILE A 140 8.48 11.07 -2.67
N GLU A 141 7.51 10.74 -3.53
CA GLU A 141 7.79 10.18 -4.86
C GLU A 141 7.50 11.22 -5.95
N PHE A 142 8.53 11.61 -6.70
CA PHE A 142 8.41 12.50 -7.84
C PHE A 142 7.98 11.72 -9.08
N GLN A 143 6.81 12.08 -9.61
CA GLN A 143 6.21 11.49 -10.82
C GLN A 143 5.78 12.60 -11.80
N GLY A 144 5.03 12.28 -12.86
CA GLY A 144 4.48 13.25 -13.81
C GLY A 144 4.79 12.89 -15.25
N GLY A 145 5.25 13.88 -16.01
CA GLY A 145 5.93 13.62 -17.29
C GLY A 145 7.27 12.93 -17.03
N ASP A 146 8.34 13.70 -16.97
CA ASP A 146 9.62 13.28 -16.39
C ASP A 146 10.14 14.37 -15.45
N PRO A 147 10.22 14.14 -14.12
CA PRO A 147 10.72 15.11 -13.15
C PRO A 147 12.14 15.61 -13.44
N SER A 148 12.95 14.85 -14.19
CA SER A 148 14.29 15.29 -14.59
C SER A 148 14.27 16.51 -15.54
N THR A 149 13.13 16.80 -16.17
CA THR A 149 12.93 18.02 -17.00
C THR A 149 12.79 19.29 -16.16
N ASP A 150 12.44 19.17 -14.87
CA ASP A 150 12.39 20.26 -13.89
C ASP A 150 13.10 19.86 -12.59
N PHE A 151 14.37 19.46 -12.74
CA PHE A 151 15.17 18.97 -11.62
C PHE A 151 15.38 20.03 -10.54
N GLU A 152 15.36 21.33 -10.87
CA GLU A 152 15.47 22.40 -9.87
C GLU A 152 14.24 22.47 -8.95
N MET A 153 13.04 22.16 -9.46
CA MET A 153 11.86 22.01 -8.61
C MET A 153 11.94 20.77 -7.72
N VAL A 154 12.47 19.65 -8.24
CA VAL A 154 12.74 18.44 -7.43
C VAL A 154 13.65 18.78 -6.26
N LYS A 155 14.79 19.44 -6.51
CA LYS A 155 15.71 19.91 -5.46
C LYS A 155 15.01 20.80 -4.44
N TYR A 156 14.23 21.78 -4.91
CA TYR A 156 13.51 22.70 -4.05
C TYR A 156 12.57 21.97 -3.08
N ILE A 157 11.85 20.95 -3.57
CA ILE A 157 10.95 20.15 -2.72
C ILE A 157 11.74 19.30 -1.72
N ILE A 158 12.84 18.66 -2.13
CA ILE A 158 13.72 17.89 -1.24
C ILE A 158 14.23 18.78 -0.10
N GLU A 159 14.80 19.94 -0.45
CA GLU A 159 15.39 20.86 0.52
C GLU A 159 14.35 21.44 1.48
N GLU A 160 13.16 21.82 0.99
CA GLU A 160 12.06 22.28 1.86
C GLU A 160 11.55 21.16 2.78
N ALA A 161 11.49 19.91 2.30
CA ALA A 161 11.07 18.77 3.10
C ALA A 161 12.10 18.43 4.18
N GLU A 162 13.39 18.41 3.85
CA GLU A 162 14.48 18.24 4.82
C GLU A 162 14.47 19.34 5.87
N TRP A 163 14.24 20.60 5.46
CA TRP A 163 14.15 21.73 6.38
C TRP A 163 12.99 21.59 7.36
N GLN A 164 11.78 21.23 6.90
CA GLN A 164 10.65 20.92 7.79
C GLN A 164 11.00 19.75 8.73
N ASN A 165 11.72 18.76 8.21
CA ASN A 165 12.06 17.56 8.96
C ASN A 165 13.08 17.80 10.08
N LEU A 166 13.85 18.91 10.04
CA LEU A 166 14.69 19.33 11.17
C LEU A 166 13.89 19.48 12.46
N PHE A 167 12.61 19.87 12.37
CA PHE A 167 11.71 20.04 13.52
C PHE A 167 10.77 18.85 13.71
N LYS A 168 10.32 18.21 12.63
CA LYS A 168 9.30 17.15 12.66
C LYS A 168 9.88 15.76 12.94
N LYS A 169 11.17 15.53 12.67
CA LYS A 169 11.91 14.30 13.00
C LYS A 169 11.23 13.00 12.51
N ARG A 170 10.73 13.02 11.28
CA ARG A 170 10.20 11.86 10.56
C ARG A 170 11.34 11.11 9.86
N GLU A 171 11.15 9.83 9.60
CA GLU A 171 11.95 9.10 8.62
C GLU A 171 11.53 9.58 7.23
N LEU A 172 12.47 10.12 6.45
CA LEU A 172 12.20 10.76 5.16
C LEU A 172 12.92 9.99 4.06
N GLU A 173 12.20 9.64 3.00
CA GLU A 173 12.72 8.94 1.82
C GLU A 173 12.25 9.65 0.55
N PHE A 174 13.14 9.80 -0.41
CA PHE A 174 12.83 10.40 -1.71
C PHE A 174 12.96 9.39 -2.85
N VAL A 175 11.97 9.37 -3.74
CA VAL A 175 11.99 8.55 -4.96
C VAL A 175 11.77 9.44 -6.17
N ILE A 176 12.56 9.26 -7.22
CA ILE A 176 12.35 9.95 -8.50
C ILE A 176 12.07 8.93 -9.60
N CYS A 177 10.90 9.02 -10.23
CA CYS A 177 10.53 8.21 -11.37
C CYS A 177 10.93 8.95 -12.66
N THR A 178 11.97 8.51 -13.35
CA THR A 178 12.51 9.15 -14.56
C THR A 178 12.85 8.13 -15.64
N ASN A 179 12.81 8.54 -16.91
CA ASN A 179 13.20 7.71 -18.05
C ASN A 179 14.74 7.61 -18.24
N LEU A 180 15.52 8.22 -17.35
CA LEU A 180 16.99 8.24 -17.30
C LEU A 180 17.68 9.03 -18.42
N THR A 181 16.99 9.44 -19.48
CA THR A 181 17.62 10.05 -20.67
C THR A 181 18.21 11.45 -20.42
N LEU A 182 17.70 12.16 -19.41
CA LEU A 182 18.17 13.50 -19.02
C LEU A 182 19.07 13.49 -17.78
N LEU A 183 19.24 12.34 -17.12
CA LEU A 183 20.11 12.24 -15.97
C LEU A 183 21.57 12.46 -16.39
N ASN A 184 22.27 13.21 -15.56
CA ASN A 184 23.70 13.40 -15.68
C ASN A 184 24.38 13.16 -14.34
N GLU A 185 25.72 13.08 -14.35
CA GLU A 185 26.52 12.77 -13.16
C GLU A 185 26.25 13.74 -12.00
N LYS A 186 25.99 15.03 -12.27
CA LYS A 186 25.69 16.01 -11.21
C LYS A 186 24.34 15.72 -10.57
N MET A 187 23.32 15.38 -11.35
CA MET A 187 21.99 15.01 -10.85
C MET A 187 22.07 13.74 -10.00
N VAL A 188 22.76 12.70 -10.49
CA VAL A 188 22.92 11.44 -9.75
C VAL A 188 23.71 11.64 -8.45
N LYS A 189 24.79 12.44 -8.48
CA LYS A 189 25.54 12.81 -7.27
C LYS A 189 24.71 13.62 -6.29
N TYR A 190 23.81 14.47 -6.76
CA TYR A 190 22.87 15.18 -5.91
C TYR A 190 21.90 14.19 -5.26
N LEU A 191 21.16 13.42 -6.06
CA LEU A 191 20.19 12.43 -5.56
C LEU A 191 20.82 11.46 -4.55
N LYS A 192 22.04 10.95 -4.81
CA LYS A 192 22.75 10.07 -3.87
C LYS A 192 23.03 10.70 -2.50
N LYS A 193 23.06 12.02 -2.38
CA LYS A 193 23.24 12.71 -1.08
C LYS A 193 21.93 12.83 -0.30
N HIS A 194 20.79 12.72 -0.98
CA HIS A 194 19.45 12.89 -0.43
C HIS A 194 18.74 11.54 -0.52
N ASN A 195 18.90 10.73 0.53
CA ASN A 195 18.41 9.34 0.62
C ASN A 195 16.93 9.19 0.21
#